data_AF-A0A9D8U0P0-F1
#
_entry.id   AF-A0A9D8U0P0-F1
#
_cell.length_a   1.000
_cell.length_b   1.000
_cell.length_c   1.000
_cell.angle_alpha   90.00
_cell.angle_beta   90.00
_cell.angle_gamma   90.00
#
_symmetry.space_group_name_H-M   'P 1'
#
loop_
_entity.id
_entity.type
_entity.pdbx_description
1 polymer ?
#
loop_
_entity_poly.entity_id
_entity_poly.type
_entity_poly.pdbx_seq_one_letter_code
_entity_poly.pdbx_strand_id
1 'polypeptide(L)'
;MFKFSRIVVFALTACAFSFGIAAQEEDGLKGDPKAIHDAKKMVEKMGGLEVWGALESVHFVHEWDIVNRREAYLENEILDLSAPRSYVTMESESYTRIRAYSPEHRYWNIVNGEFSYASDESFERAIARAPYSIFRLARAIGRNDPTLTIEFGNPESIPRGNVIQFTFDGDEPGGWILLNPRFEPFVWATTQYEYAFGPLARFGNLWVPNWANSNNGLVRYEMVSLKGSNKAPDMTLFVPPAG
;
A
#
# COMPACT_ATOMS: atom_id res chain seq x y z
N MET A 1 76.30 -27.50 -34.35
CA MET A 1 75.28 -28.34 -35.00
C MET A 1 74.12 -28.48 -34.02
N PHE A 2 72.98 -27.80 -34.17
CA PHE A 2 71.82 -28.15 -35.03
C PHE A 2 71.36 -29.61 -34.75
N LYS A 3 70.11 -29.95 -34.37
CA LYS A 3 68.78 -29.34 -34.52
C LYS A 3 67.76 -30.08 -33.61
N PHE A 4 66.71 -29.35 -33.14
CA PHE A 4 65.24 -29.62 -33.17
C PHE A 4 64.73 -31.06 -32.90
N SER A 5 63.54 -31.37 -32.33
CA SER A 5 62.38 -30.66 -31.79
C SER A 5 61.32 -31.71 -31.41
N ARG A 6 60.32 -31.30 -30.60
CA ARG A 6 58.88 -31.70 -30.51
C ARG A 6 58.48 -31.86 -29.03
N ILE A 7 57.85 -30.87 -28.38
CA ILE A 7 56.39 -30.54 -28.31
C ILE A 7 55.60 -31.79 -27.85
N VAL A 8 54.91 -31.83 -26.70
CA VAL A 8 53.51 -31.37 -26.44
C VAL A 8 53.19 -31.60 -24.93
N VAL A 9 52.86 -30.57 -24.12
CA VAL A 9 51.55 -30.03 -23.62
C VAL A 9 50.94 -30.71 -22.37
N PHE A 10 50.33 -29.85 -21.52
CA PHE A 10 49.30 -30.04 -20.46
C PHE A 10 49.81 -30.33 -19.02
N ALA A 11 49.33 -29.70 -17.94
CA ALA A 11 48.14 -28.90 -17.69
C ALA A 11 48.32 -27.91 -16.51
N LEU A 12 47.55 -26.82 -16.55
CA LEU A 12 47.23 -25.92 -15.44
C LEU A 12 46.53 -26.67 -14.29
N THR A 13 46.80 -26.26 -13.05
CA THR A 13 45.78 -26.33 -11.98
C THR A 13 45.87 -25.06 -11.14
N ALA A 14 45.21 -24.01 -11.61
CA ALA A 14 44.91 -22.85 -10.80
C ALA A 14 43.72 -23.21 -9.89
N CYS A 15 43.98 -23.34 -8.59
CA CYS A 15 42.92 -23.38 -7.57
C CYS A 15 42.33 -21.97 -7.44
N ALA A 16 41.35 -21.65 -8.27
CA ALA A 16 40.45 -20.54 -8.02
C ALA A 16 39.45 -20.98 -6.94
N PHE A 17 39.65 -20.50 -5.71
CA PHE A 17 38.62 -20.49 -4.68
C PHE A 17 37.54 -19.52 -5.15
N SER A 18 36.55 -20.03 -5.86
CA SER A 18 35.31 -19.31 -6.14
C SER A 18 34.57 -19.15 -4.81
N PHE A 19 34.71 -17.98 -4.18
CA PHE A 19 33.70 -17.50 -3.24
C PHE A 19 32.43 -17.22 -4.04
N GLY A 20 31.65 -18.27 -4.27
CA GLY A 20 30.24 -18.13 -4.58
C GLY A 20 29.59 -17.59 -3.31
N ILE A 21 29.44 -16.27 -3.23
CA ILE A 21 28.33 -15.71 -2.46
C ILE A 21 27.09 -16.16 -3.22
N ALA A 22 26.58 -17.33 -2.85
CA ALA A 22 25.20 -17.64 -3.13
C ALA A 22 24.42 -16.51 -2.47
N ALA A 23 23.83 -15.63 -3.29
CA ALA A 23 22.75 -14.79 -2.84
C ALA A 23 21.69 -15.75 -2.29
N GLN A 24 21.69 -15.92 -0.98
CA GLN A 24 20.61 -16.55 -0.28
C GLN A 24 19.43 -15.62 -0.57
N GLU A 25 18.51 -16.05 -1.46
CA GLU A 25 17.22 -15.38 -1.58
C GLU A 25 16.65 -15.36 -0.17
N GLU A 26 16.68 -14.19 0.47
CA GLU A 26 15.93 -14.00 1.70
C GLU A 26 14.47 -14.22 1.33
N ASP A 27 13.84 -15.24 1.91
CA ASP A 27 12.38 -15.39 1.84
C ASP A 27 11.75 -14.09 2.35
N GLY A 28 11.08 -13.34 1.47
CA GLY A 28 10.46 -12.08 1.86
C GLY A 28 10.32 -11.04 0.76
N LEU A 29 10.20 -9.78 1.21
CA LEU A 29 10.09 -8.60 0.35
C LEU A 29 11.19 -8.60 -0.72
N LYS A 30 10.81 -8.28 -1.95
CA LYS A 30 11.72 -8.23 -3.11
C LYS A 30 12.11 -6.79 -3.44
N GLY A 31 13.17 -6.60 -4.24
CA GLY A 31 13.57 -5.30 -4.78
C GLY A 31 14.86 -4.73 -4.17
N ASP A 32 14.96 -3.40 -4.14
CA ASP A 32 16.17 -2.69 -3.68
C ASP A 32 16.32 -2.81 -2.14
N PRO A 33 17.45 -3.34 -1.61
CA PRO A 33 17.64 -3.53 -0.17
C PRO A 33 17.51 -2.26 0.67
N LYS A 34 17.92 -1.10 0.13
CA LYS A 34 17.79 0.19 0.83
C LYS A 34 16.36 0.70 0.75
N ALA A 35 15.65 0.51 -0.36
CA ALA A 35 14.22 0.86 -0.43
C ALA A 35 13.39 0.01 0.54
N ILE A 36 13.68 -1.30 0.63
CA ILE A 36 13.08 -2.20 1.63
C ILE A 36 13.40 -1.72 3.04
N HIS A 37 14.65 -1.34 3.32
CA HIS A 37 15.03 -0.79 4.63
C HIS A 37 14.23 0.46 4.99
N ASP A 38 14.14 1.42 4.06
CA ASP A 38 13.43 2.68 4.27
C ASP A 38 11.92 2.45 4.44
N ALA A 39 11.33 1.50 3.71
CA ALA A 39 9.94 1.08 3.87
C ALA A 39 9.67 0.44 5.24
N LYS A 40 10.58 -0.42 5.72
CA LYS A 40 10.50 -0.98 7.08
C LYS A 40 10.58 0.12 8.14
N LYS A 41 11.46 1.11 7.96
CA LYS A 41 11.55 2.28 8.86
C LYS A 41 10.27 3.10 8.87
N MET A 42 9.60 3.27 7.73
CA MET A 42 8.29 3.90 7.65
C MET A 42 7.25 3.16 8.49
N VAL A 43 7.16 1.83 8.35
CA VAL A 43 6.18 1.04 9.13
C VAL A 43 6.49 1.05 10.63
N GLU A 44 7.77 1.07 11.01
CA GLU A 44 8.19 1.30 12.39
C GLU A 44 7.68 2.65 12.92
N LYS A 45 7.78 3.73 12.13
CA LYS A 45 7.19 5.04 12.49
C LYS A 45 5.68 5.01 12.59
N MET A 46 5.03 4.17 11.78
CA MET A 46 3.58 4.02 11.78
C MET A 46 3.02 3.13 12.90
N GLY A 47 3.86 2.62 13.82
CA GLY A 47 3.41 1.84 14.98
C GLY A 47 4.07 0.47 15.14
N GLY A 48 5.02 0.11 14.28
CA GLY A 48 5.83 -1.10 14.43
C GLY A 48 5.47 -2.20 13.43
N LEU A 49 6.47 -2.91 12.93
CA LEU A 49 6.29 -4.01 11.97
C LEU A 49 5.40 -5.13 12.52
N GLU A 50 5.62 -5.54 13.78
CA GLU A 50 4.85 -6.59 14.44
C GLU A 50 3.37 -6.21 14.58
N VAL A 51 3.10 -4.97 14.98
CA VAL A 51 1.72 -4.47 15.15
C VAL A 51 0.99 -4.49 13.82
N TRP A 52 1.57 -3.90 12.77
CA TRP A 52 0.95 -3.88 11.44
C TRP A 52 0.84 -5.28 10.81
N GLY A 53 1.85 -6.12 11.00
CA GLY A 53 1.85 -7.50 10.48
C GLY A 53 0.75 -8.36 11.10
N ALA A 54 0.39 -8.13 12.37
CA ALA A 54 -0.64 -8.87 13.08
C ALA A 54 -2.09 -8.44 12.74
N LEU A 55 -2.30 -7.30 12.08
CA LEU A 55 -3.65 -6.83 11.74
C LEU A 55 -4.25 -7.63 10.58
N GLU A 56 -5.55 -7.85 10.65
CA GLU A 56 -6.36 -8.42 9.57
C GLU A 56 -7.41 -7.42 9.06
N SER A 57 -7.78 -6.43 9.89
CA SER A 57 -8.64 -5.33 9.47
C SER A 57 -8.30 -4.03 10.19
N VAL A 58 -8.70 -2.92 9.58
CA VAL A 58 -8.79 -1.62 10.25
C VAL A 58 -10.20 -1.05 10.08
N HIS A 59 -10.67 -0.38 11.12
CA HIS A 59 -11.81 0.51 11.04
C HIS A 59 -11.30 1.93 11.31
N PHE A 60 -11.51 2.83 10.36
CA PHE A 60 -11.16 4.23 10.52
C PHE A 60 -12.31 5.14 10.17
N VAL A 61 -12.29 6.33 10.77
CA VAL A 61 -13.25 7.39 10.54
C VAL A 61 -12.50 8.61 10.06
N HIS A 62 -12.86 9.09 8.88
CA HIS A 62 -12.36 10.34 8.32
C HIS A 62 -13.47 11.39 8.30
N GLU A 63 -13.15 12.62 8.66
CA GLU A 63 -13.94 13.78 8.26
C GLU A 63 -13.41 14.28 6.92
N TRP A 64 -14.27 14.33 5.91
CA TRP A 64 -13.92 14.80 4.57
C TRP A 64 -14.49 16.18 4.30
N ASP A 65 -13.63 17.10 3.88
CA ASP A 65 -13.98 18.43 3.38
C ASP A 65 -13.62 18.51 1.89
N ILE A 66 -14.61 18.83 1.06
CA ILE A 66 -14.48 18.83 -0.41
C ILE A 66 -14.96 20.18 -0.93
N VAL A 67 -14.12 20.89 -1.68
CA VAL A 67 -14.33 22.27 -2.13
C VAL A 67 -15.70 22.49 -2.82
N ASN A 68 -16.21 21.49 -3.53
CA ASN A 68 -17.49 21.57 -4.26
C ASN A 68 -18.66 20.89 -3.54
N ARG A 69 -18.52 20.59 -2.24
CA ARG A 69 -19.61 20.13 -1.39
C ARG A 69 -19.91 21.18 -0.34
N ARG A 70 -21.19 21.38 -0.06
CA ARG A 70 -21.65 22.34 0.94
C ARG A 70 -21.32 21.89 2.37
N GLU A 71 -21.28 20.58 2.59
CA GLU A 71 -21.14 19.96 3.89
C GLU A 71 -19.92 19.03 3.89
N ALA A 72 -19.15 19.08 4.97
CA ALA A 72 -18.25 17.99 5.33
C ALA A 72 -19.08 16.74 5.69
N TYR A 73 -18.47 15.57 5.58
CA TYR A 73 -19.12 14.33 5.96
C TYR A 73 -18.17 13.40 6.69
N LEU A 74 -18.73 12.54 7.53
CA LEU A 74 -17.97 11.47 8.16
C LEU A 74 -18.02 10.23 7.29
N GLU A 75 -16.86 9.70 6.94
CA GLU A 75 -16.68 8.41 6.30
C GLU A 75 -16.19 7.40 7.33
N ASN A 76 -16.96 6.34 7.57
CA ASN A 76 -16.55 5.21 8.39
C ASN A 76 -16.20 4.06 7.46
N GLU A 77 -14.93 3.68 7.40
CA GLU A 77 -14.46 2.61 6.51
C GLU A 77 -13.90 1.44 7.31
N ILE A 78 -14.42 0.25 7.02
CA ILE A 78 -13.86 -1.03 7.43
C ILE A 78 -13.10 -1.59 6.24
N LEU A 79 -11.80 -1.75 6.42
CA LEU A 79 -10.89 -2.25 5.40
C LEU A 79 -10.38 -3.64 5.79
N ASP A 80 -10.62 -4.62 4.92
CA ASP A 80 -9.98 -5.93 5.00
C ASP A 80 -8.51 -5.79 4.55
N LEU A 81 -7.55 -6.11 5.41
CA LEU A 81 -6.15 -6.00 5.05
C LEU A 81 -5.58 -7.27 4.38
N SER A 82 -6.35 -8.35 4.34
CA SER A 82 -5.97 -9.62 3.73
C SER A 82 -6.36 -9.75 2.25
N ALA A 83 -7.30 -8.93 1.80
CA ALA A 83 -7.81 -8.95 0.43
C ALA A 83 -8.35 -7.56 0.01
N PRO A 84 -8.63 -7.31 -1.29
CA PRO A 84 -9.14 -6.03 -1.75
C PRO A 84 -10.65 -5.89 -1.45
N ARG A 85 -11.01 -5.79 -0.16
CA ARG A 85 -12.38 -5.56 0.32
C ARG A 85 -12.46 -4.31 1.19
N SER A 86 -13.51 -3.53 0.99
CA SER A 86 -13.79 -2.30 1.74
C SER A 86 -15.28 -2.13 1.87
N TYR A 87 -15.72 -1.76 3.06
CA TYR A 87 -17.08 -1.38 3.37
C TYR A 87 -17.06 0.01 3.98
N VAL A 88 -17.91 0.91 3.49
CA VAL A 88 -17.91 2.31 3.86
C VAL A 88 -19.31 2.82 4.08
N THR A 89 -19.50 3.57 5.16
CA THR A 89 -20.68 4.42 5.35
C THR A 89 -20.25 5.89 5.35
N MET A 90 -21.05 6.72 4.70
CA MET A 90 -20.85 8.16 4.56
C MET A 90 -22.14 8.86 4.96
N GLU A 91 -22.06 9.85 5.84
CA GLU A 91 -23.23 10.60 6.32
C GLU A 91 -22.91 12.11 6.43
N SER A 92 -23.81 12.92 5.88
CA SER A 92 -23.93 14.36 6.10
C SER A 92 -25.40 14.72 6.35
N GLU A 93 -25.72 15.99 6.62
CA GLU A 93 -27.10 16.43 6.89
C GLU A 93 -28.06 16.12 5.72
N SER A 94 -27.55 16.14 4.49
CA SER A 94 -28.35 16.00 3.26
C SER A 94 -28.05 14.75 2.44
N TYR A 95 -27.09 13.92 2.85
CA TYR A 95 -26.58 12.82 2.03
C TYR A 95 -26.19 11.60 2.87
N THR A 96 -26.68 10.43 2.47
CA THR A 96 -26.20 9.15 2.99
C THR A 96 -25.73 8.26 1.87
N ARG A 97 -24.61 7.57 2.10
CA ARG A 97 -24.15 6.51 1.21
C ARG A 97 -23.56 5.36 1.99
N ILE A 98 -23.96 4.15 1.63
CA ILE A 98 -23.25 2.92 1.97
C ILE A 98 -22.61 2.42 0.69
N ARG A 99 -21.35 2.00 0.73
CA ARG A 99 -20.70 1.37 -0.40
C ARG A 99 -19.83 0.21 0.06
N ALA A 100 -19.76 -0.83 -0.75
CA ALA A 100 -18.77 -1.88 -0.56
C ALA A 100 -18.23 -2.35 -1.90
N TYR A 101 -16.99 -2.81 -1.89
CA TYR A 101 -16.44 -3.62 -2.97
C TYR A 101 -15.76 -4.87 -2.42
N SER A 102 -15.90 -5.98 -3.13
CA SER A 102 -15.11 -7.19 -2.93
C SER A 102 -15.00 -8.00 -4.22
N PRO A 103 -13.99 -8.87 -4.38
CA PRO A 103 -13.90 -9.77 -5.52
C PRO A 103 -15.15 -10.63 -5.73
N GLU A 104 -15.79 -11.05 -4.63
CA GLU A 104 -16.94 -11.98 -4.65
C GLU A 104 -18.27 -11.30 -4.98
N HIS A 105 -18.40 -10.00 -4.69
CA HIS A 105 -19.68 -9.30 -4.67
C HIS A 105 -19.71 -8.01 -5.50
N ARG A 106 -18.68 -7.79 -6.33
CA ARG A 106 -18.53 -6.60 -7.17
C ARG A 106 -18.48 -5.32 -6.32
N TYR A 107 -18.71 -4.17 -6.95
CA TYR A 107 -18.84 -2.88 -6.28
C TYR A 107 -20.30 -2.44 -6.29
N TRP A 108 -20.93 -2.36 -5.12
CA TRP A 108 -22.28 -1.87 -4.93
C TRP A 108 -22.33 -0.65 -4.00
N ASN A 109 -23.42 0.10 -4.08
CA ASN A 109 -23.69 1.24 -3.23
C ASN A 109 -25.18 1.43 -3.01
N ILE A 110 -25.54 2.01 -1.86
CA ILE A 110 -26.87 2.50 -1.52
C ILE A 110 -26.72 3.99 -1.30
N VAL A 111 -27.33 4.82 -2.13
CA VAL A 111 -27.28 6.28 -2.01
C VAL A 111 -28.67 6.78 -1.70
N ASN A 112 -28.84 7.46 -0.56
CA ASN A 112 -30.15 7.94 -0.10
C ASN A 112 -31.24 6.86 -0.14
N GLY A 113 -30.88 5.62 0.19
CA GLY A 113 -31.77 4.45 0.19
C GLY A 113 -31.88 3.70 -1.15
N GLU A 114 -31.34 4.23 -2.24
CA GLU A 114 -31.40 3.61 -3.56
C GLU A 114 -30.17 2.73 -3.84
N PHE A 115 -30.41 1.44 -4.08
CA PHE A 115 -29.36 0.47 -4.40
C PHE A 115 -28.91 0.56 -5.87
N SER A 116 -27.61 0.50 -6.11
CA SER A 116 -27.03 0.35 -7.44
C SER A 116 -25.69 -0.39 -7.41
N TYR A 117 -25.34 -1.05 -8.51
CA TYR A 117 -23.97 -1.46 -8.78
C TYR A 117 -23.20 -0.31 -9.44
N ALA A 118 -21.93 -0.16 -9.09
CA ALA A 118 -21.01 0.68 -9.85
C ALA A 118 -20.73 0.06 -11.24
N SER A 119 -20.19 0.85 -12.16
CA SER A 119 -19.73 0.32 -13.44
C SER A 119 -18.59 -0.69 -13.26
N ASP A 120 -18.44 -1.61 -14.21
CA ASP A 120 -17.35 -2.61 -14.18
C ASP A 120 -15.98 -1.92 -14.15
N GLU A 121 -15.79 -0.86 -14.93
CA GLU A 121 -14.58 -0.02 -14.89
C GLU A 121 -14.30 0.53 -13.48
N SER A 122 -15.35 0.97 -12.77
CA SER A 122 -15.18 1.48 -11.40
C SER A 122 -14.84 0.37 -10.41
N PHE A 123 -15.36 -0.84 -10.62
CA PHE A 123 -15.01 -2.00 -9.83
C PHE A 123 -13.57 -2.44 -10.08
N GLU A 124 -13.15 -2.59 -11.34
CA GLU A 124 -11.79 -2.96 -11.72
C GLU A 124 -10.77 -1.98 -11.15
N ARG A 125 -11.04 -0.67 -11.27
CA ARG A 125 -10.22 0.38 -10.64
C ARG A 125 -10.16 0.26 -9.13
N ALA A 126 -11.27 -0.06 -8.46
CA ALA A 126 -11.28 -0.24 -7.01
C ALA A 126 -10.45 -1.45 -6.56
N ILE A 127 -10.54 -2.57 -7.29
CA ILE A 127 -9.77 -3.78 -7.02
C ILE A 127 -8.28 -3.55 -7.29
N ALA A 128 -7.92 -2.96 -8.43
CA ALA A 128 -6.53 -2.71 -8.80
C ALA A 128 -5.81 -1.77 -7.83
N ARG A 129 -6.47 -0.74 -7.31
CA ARG A 129 -5.85 0.20 -6.35
C ARG A 129 -5.77 -0.34 -4.93
N ALA A 130 -6.66 -1.26 -4.56
CA ALA A 130 -6.88 -1.64 -3.16
C ALA A 130 -5.60 -2.12 -2.43
N PRO A 131 -4.74 -2.97 -3.04
CA PRO A 131 -3.48 -3.39 -2.41
C PRO A 131 -2.56 -2.22 -2.03
N TYR A 132 -2.64 -1.12 -2.77
CA TYR A 132 -1.79 0.05 -2.61
C TYR A 132 -2.30 1.08 -1.60
N SER A 133 -3.35 0.77 -0.84
CA SER A 133 -3.69 1.54 0.36
C SER A 133 -2.52 1.51 1.35
N ILE A 134 -2.24 2.63 2.00
CA ILE A 134 -1.12 2.72 2.95
C ILE A 134 -1.20 1.68 4.08
N PHE A 135 -2.41 1.30 4.51
CA PHE A 135 -2.62 0.30 5.55
C PHE A 135 -2.28 -1.12 5.08
N ARG A 136 -2.65 -1.49 3.84
CA ARG A 136 -2.27 -2.80 3.26
C ARG A 136 -0.78 -2.88 2.97
N LEU A 137 -0.17 -1.79 2.49
CA LEU A 137 1.28 -1.70 2.33
C LEU A 137 2.01 -1.89 3.67
N ALA A 138 1.57 -1.18 4.72
CA ALA A 138 2.16 -1.31 6.05
C ALA A 138 2.07 -2.75 6.59
N ARG A 139 0.93 -3.41 6.40
CA ARG A 139 0.77 -4.84 6.76
C ARG A 139 1.65 -5.76 5.94
N ALA A 140 1.68 -5.61 4.61
CA ALA A 140 2.49 -6.45 3.73
C ALA A 140 3.99 -6.36 4.09
N ILE A 141 4.48 -5.14 4.34
CA ILE A 141 5.84 -4.91 4.85
C ILE A 141 6.03 -5.56 6.23
N GLY A 142 5.08 -5.38 7.15
CA GLY A 142 5.10 -6.01 8.48
C GLY A 142 5.09 -7.54 8.45
N ARG A 143 4.49 -8.15 7.42
CA ARG A 143 4.48 -9.60 7.18
C ARG A 143 5.66 -10.12 6.37
N ASN A 144 6.54 -9.23 5.90
CA ASN A 144 7.60 -9.58 4.97
C ASN A 144 7.06 -10.31 3.73
N ASP A 145 6.00 -9.76 3.13
CA ASP A 145 5.24 -10.40 2.05
C ASP A 145 6.08 -10.65 0.78
N PRO A 146 6.25 -11.92 0.35
CA PRO A 146 7.09 -12.26 -0.81
C PRO A 146 6.47 -11.88 -2.17
N THR A 147 5.20 -11.46 -2.19
CA THR A 147 4.53 -10.92 -3.38
C THR A 147 4.84 -9.43 -3.58
N LEU A 148 5.35 -8.73 -2.56
CA LEU A 148 5.61 -7.31 -2.62
C LEU A 148 7.06 -7.02 -3.02
N THR A 149 7.22 -6.33 -4.15
CA THR A 149 8.48 -5.73 -4.61
C THR A 149 8.52 -4.24 -4.23
N ILE A 150 9.66 -3.81 -3.69
CA ILE A 150 9.92 -2.47 -3.19
C ILE A 150 11.19 -1.91 -3.83
N GLU A 151 11.07 -0.81 -4.56
CA GLU A 151 12.18 -0.17 -5.27
C GLU A 151 12.17 1.34 -5.05
N PHE A 152 13.26 2.03 -5.38
CA PHE A 152 13.21 3.48 -5.48
C PHE A 152 12.45 3.89 -6.73
N GLY A 153 11.40 4.68 -6.53
CA GLY A 153 10.66 5.31 -7.62
C GLY A 153 11.40 6.53 -8.17
N ASN A 154 11.12 6.86 -9.42
CA ASN A 154 11.54 8.12 -10.03
C ASN A 154 10.34 8.79 -10.73
N PRO A 155 9.29 9.18 -9.98
CA PRO A 155 8.14 9.83 -10.59
C PRO A 155 8.59 11.16 -11.21
N GLU A 156 8.13 11.44 -12.44
CA GLU A 156 8.52 12.63 -13.20
C GLU A 156 8.28 13.94 -12.43
N SER A 157 7.30 13.95 -11.52
CA SER A 157 6.93 15.08 -10.68
C SER A 157 7.88 15.33 -9.50
N ILE A 158 8.72 14.37 -9.10
CA ILE A 158 9.63 14.49 -7.95
C ILE A 158 11.04 14.05 -8.37
N PRO A 159 11.84 14.96 -8.97
CA PRO A 159 13.15 14.62 -9.53
C PRO A 159 14.20 14.26 -8.45
N ARG A 160 13.91 14.52 -7.16
CA ARG A 160 14.78 14.18 -6.03
C ARG A 160 13.92 13.88 -4.80
N GLY A 161 13.91 12.63 -4.34
CA GLY A 161 13.24 12.24 -3.11
C GLY A 161 13.46 10.78 -2.76
N ASN A 162 13.28 10.42 -1.49
CA ASN A 162 13.17 9.02 -1.07
C ASN A 162 11.77 8.52 -1.43
N VAL A 163 11.51 8.38 -2.73
CA VAL A 163 10.27 7.80 -3.24
C VAL A 163 10.42 6.30 -3.24
N ILE A 164 9.54 5.62 -2.51
CA ILE A 164 9.46 4.18 -2.47
C ILE A 164 8.28 3.77 -3.34
N GLN A 165 8.56 2.95 -4.35
CA GLN A 165 7.58 2.42 -5.28
C GLN A 165 7.24 0.98 -4.90
N PHE A 166 5.97 0.62 -5.07
CA PHE A 166 5.43 -0.68 -4.67
C PHE A 166 4.80 -1.38 -5.87
N THR A 167 5.10 -2.66 -5.99
CA THR A 167 4.54 -3.56 -7.01
C THR A 167 4.19 -4.89 -6.36
N PHE A 168 2.97 -5.37 -6.56
CA PHE A 168 2.57 -6.73 -6.19
C PHE A 168 2.71 -7.67 -7.38
N ASP A 169 3.13 -8.91 -7.12
CA ASP A 169 3.16 -10.04 -8.08
C ASP A 169 3.93 -9.81 -9.39
N GLY A 170 4.81 -8.80 -9.43
CA GLY A 170 5.56 -8.45 -10.65
C GLY A 170 4.72 -7.74 -11.72
N ASP A 171 3.54 -7.24 -11.37
CA ASP A 171 2.70 -6.42 -12.23
C ASP A 171 3.30 -5.02 -12.47
N GLU A 172 2.53 -4.12 -13.09
CA GLU A 172 2.88 -2.71 -13.17
C GLU A 172 2.88 -2.04 -11.77
N PRO A 173 3.77 -1.06 -11.54
CA PRO A 173 3.77 -0.29 -10.30
C PRO A 173 2.42 0.37 -10.02
N GLY A 174 1.79 0.02 -8.90
CA GLY A 174 0.43 0.50 -8.58
C GLY A 174 0.37 1.65 -7.57
N GLY A 175 1.50 1.99 -6.93
CA GLY A 175 1.58 3.13 -6.03
C GLY A 175 3.00 3.44 -5.54
N TRP A 176 3.16 4.61 -4.96
CA TRP A 176 4.40 5.06 -4.35
C TRP A 176 4.17 5.94 -3.13
N ILE A 177 5.17 6.01 -2.26
CA ILE A 177 5.18 6.87 -1.08
C ILE A 177 6.48 7.68 -1.08
N LEU A 178 6.37 9.00 -0.97
CA LEU A 178 7.51 9.86 -0.67
C LEU A 178 7.71 9.90 0.85
N LEU A 179 8.92 9.55 1.30
CA LEU A 179 9.30 9.66 2.71
C LEU A 179 10.00 10.99 2.99
N ASN A 180 9.73 11.57 4.16
CA ASN A 180 10.53 12.67 4.70
C ASN A 180 11.86 12.15 5.30
N PRO A 181 12.80 13.04 5.70
CA PRO A 181 14.07 12.61 6.32
C PRO A 181 13.95 11.82 7.63
N ARG A 182 12.76 11.77 8.24
CA ARG A 182 12.47 10.96 9.44
C ARG A 182 11.81 9.62 9.11
N PHE A 183 11.73 9.26 7.82
CA PHE A 183 11.03 8.09 7.29
C PHE A 183 9.53 8.09 7.53
N GLU A 184 8.92 9.25 7.76
CA GLU A 184 7.46 9.35 7.84
C GLU A 184 6.89 9.55 6.43
N PRO A 185 5.72 8.95 6.11
CA PRO A 185 5.08 9.13 4.82
C PRO A 185 4.64 10.59 4.68
N PHE A 186 5.06 11.23 3.59
CA PHE A 186 4.76 12.63 3.30
C PHE A 186 3.84 12.79 2.09
N VAL A 187 4.00 11.94 1.07
CA VAL A 187 3.04 11.84 -0.03
C VAL A 187 2.73 10.37 -0.26
N TRP A 188 1.48 10.06 -0.55
CA TRP A 188 1.05 8.74 -1.02
C TRP A 188 0.30 8.91 -2.32
N ALA A 189 0.71 8.11 -3.31
CA ALA A 189 0.04 8.05 -4.59
C ALA A 189 -0.32 6.62 -4.95
N THR A 190 -1.44 6.51 -5.65
CA THR A 190 -1.87 5.31 -6.36
C THR A 190 -2.00 5.66 -7.84
N THR A 191 -2.39 4.70 -8.67
CA THR A 191 -2.75 4.94 -10.08
C THR A 191 -3.91 5.94 -10.27
N GLN A 192 -4.63 6.34 -9.21
CA GLN A 192 -5.83 7.18 -9.30
C GLN A 192 -5.75 8.54 -8.61
N TYR A 193 -4.93 8.67 -7.57
CA TYR A 193 -4.87 9.89 -6.77
C TYR A 193 -3.53 10.01 -6.07
N GLU A 194 -3.21 11.25 -5.71
CA GLU A 194 -2.03 11.63 -4.96
C GLU A 194 -2.46 12.51 -3.79
N TYR A 195 -2.01 12.15 -2.59
CA TYR A 195 -2.30 12.84 -1.35
C TYR A 195 -1.02 13.30 -0.67
N ALA A 196 -0.96 14.58 -0.32
CA ALA A 196 0.05 15.13 0.58
C ALA A 196 -0.44 14.98 2.03
N PHE A 197 0.40 14.38 2.88
CA PHE A 197 0.07 14.06 4.25
C PHE A 197 0.50 15.13 5.24
N GLY A 198 -0.33 15.27 6.28
CA GLY A 198 0.05 15.89 7.53
C GLY A 198 0.98 15.01 8.38
N PRO A 199 1.36 15.48 9.57
CA PRO A 199 2.17 14.70 10.49
C PRO A 199 1.43 13.43 10.96
N LEU A 200 2.19 12.43 11.37
CA LEU A 200 1.64 11.24 12.03
C LEU A 200 0.98 11.64 13.36
N ALA A 201 -0.21 11.12 13.62
CA ALA A 201 -0.89 11.17 14.91
C ALA A 201 -1.14 9.75 15.43
N ARG A 202 -1.26 9.65 16.76
CA ARG A 202 -1.39 8.38 17.48
C ARG A 202 -2.86 8.02 17.68
N PHE A 203 -3.22 6.80 17.29
CA PHE A 203 -4.53 6.18 17.53
C PHE A 203 -4.31 4.81 18.18
N GLY A 204 -4.33 4.77 19.51
CA GLY A 204 -3.94 3.57 20.26
C GLY A 204 -2.45 3.25 20.06
N ASN A 205 -2.15 2.09 19.47
CA ASN A 205 -0.77 1.68 19.14
C ASN A 205 -0.37 2.01 17.69
N LEU A 206 -1.30 2.53 16.88
CA LEU A 206 -1.06 2.87 15.49
C LEU A 206 -0.71 4.35 15.37
N TRP A 207 0.17 4.67 14.43
CA TRP A 207 0.51 6.03 14.03
C TRP A 207 0.26 6.18 12.53
N VAL A 208 -0.59 7.13 12.16
CA VAL A 208 -0.98 7.35 10.76
C VAL A 208 -1.07 8.84 10.47
N PRO A 209 -0.96 9.29 9.20
CA PRO A 209 -1.17 10.68 8.86
C PRO A 209 -2.49 11.22 9.44
N ASN A 210 -2.42 12.31 10.20
CA ASN A 210 -3.59 12.89 10.86
C ASN A 210 -4.56 13.53 9.88
N TRP A 211 -4.07 13.95 8.72
CA TRP A 211 -4.86 14.51 7.65
C TRP A 211 -4.13 14.29 6.31
N ALA A 212 -4.86 14.43 5.21
CA ALA A 212 -4.27 14.55 3.88
C ALA A 212 -5.03 15.56 3.03
N ASN A 213 -4.33 16.15 2.06
CA ASN A 213 -4.93 16.93 0.99
C ASN A 213 -4.63 16.28 -0.35
N SER A 214 -5.59 16.29 -1.28
CA SER A 214 -5.30 15.96 -2.68
C SER A 214 -4.30 16.96 -3.23
N ASN A 215 -3.45 16.52 -4.17
CA ASN A 215 -2.44 17.38 -4.78
C ASN A 215 -3.01 18.65 -5.45
N ASN A 216 -4.27 18.62 -5.88
CA ASN A 216 -5.00 19.76 -6.45
C ASN A 216 -5.74 20.62 -5.41
N GLY A 217 -5.66 20.29 -4.12
CA GLY A 217 -6.27 21.04 -3.02
C GLY A 217 -7.80 20.98 -2.98
N LEU A 218 -8.45 20.15 -3.80
CA LEU A 218 -9.92 20.05 -3.86
C LEU A 218 -10.52 19.22 -2.73
N VAL A 219 -9.70 18.40 -2.08
CA VAL A 219 -10.14 17.45 -1.06
C VAL A 219 -9.17 17.48 0.10
N ARG A 220 -9.71 17.62 1.32
CA ARG A 220 -9.03 17.36 2.57
C ARG A 220 -9.76 16.24 3.29
N TYR A 221 -9.01 15.38 3.97
CA TYR A 221 -9.61 14.57 5.03
C TYR A 221 -8.78 14.67 6.31
N GLU A 222 -9.45 14.53 7.45
CA GLU A 222 -8.83 14.43 8.78
C GLU A 222 -9.21 13.11 9.44
N MET A 223 -8.24 12.47 10.10
CA MET A 223 -8.44 11.25 10.84
C MET A 223 -9.09 11.53 12.19
N VAL A 224 -10.32 11.08 12.37
CA VAL A 224 -11.09 11.20 13.62
C VAL A 224 -10.80 10.02 14.53
N SER A 225 -10.77 8.80 13.99
CA SER A 225 -10.44 7.61 14.77
C SER A 225 -9.89 6.49 13.90
N LEU A 226 -9.06 5.64 14.51
CA LEU A 226 -8.53 4.43 13.87
C LEU A 226 -8.45 3.30 14.91
N LYS A 227 -8.92 2.11 14.53
CA LYS A 227 -8.83 0.88 15.31
C LYS A 227 -8.35 -0.26 14.42
N GLY A 228 -7.24 -0.88 14.79
CA GLY A 228 -6.79 -2.14 14.20
C GLY A 228 -7.38 -3.35 14.90
N SER A 229 -7.59 -4.43 14.15
CA SER A 229 -8.05 -5.73 14.67
C SER A 229 -7.21 -6.84 14.05
N ASN A 230 -6.86 -7.85 14.86
CA ASN A 230 -6.23 -9.10 14.39
C ASN A 230 -7.26 -10.13 13.89
N LYS A 231 -8.53 -9.73 13.77
CA LYS A 231 -9.60 -10.53 13.17
C LYS A 231 -10.00 -9.94 11.83
N ALA A 232 -10.29 -10.82 10.89
CA ALA A 232 -10.92 -10.46 9.63
C ALA A 232 -12.24 -9.71 9.90
N PRO A 233 -12.66 -8.80 9.00
CA PRO A 233 -13.95 -8.14 9.13
C PRO A 233 -15.09 -9.15 8.93
N ASP A 234 -16.29 -8.79 9.38
CA ASP A 234 -17.49 -9.58 9.10
C ASP A 234 -17.76 -9.60 7.60
N MET A 235 -17.70 -10.78 7.00
CA MET A 235 -17.84 -10.94 5.55
C MET A 235 -19.23 -10.59 5.03
N THR A 236 -20.24 -10.59 5.89
CA THR A 236 -21.61 -10.19 5.52
C THR A 236 -21.70 -8.71 5.14
N LEU A 237 -20.75 -7.87 5.59
CA LEU A 237 -20.67 -6.46 5.23
C LEU A 237 -20.48 -6.23 3.73
N PHE A 238 -19.83 -7.16 3.03
CA PHE A 238 -19.55 -7.01 1.60
C PHE A 238 -20.65 -7.59 0.71
N VAL A 239 -21.61 -8.32 1.30
CA VAL A 239 -22.74 -8.90 0.56
C VAL A 239 -23.73 -7.78 0.23
N PRO A 240 -24.20 -7.64 -1.01
CA PRO A 240 -25.23 -6.68 -1.35
C PRO A 240 -26.53 -7.01 -0.58
N PRO A 241 -27.33 -5.99 -0.19
CA PRO A 241 -28.62 -6.24 0.45
C PRO A 241 -29.49 -7.14 -0.44
N ALA A 242 -30.26 -8.03 0.20
CA ALA A 242 -31.28 -8.80 -0.51
C ALA A 242 -32.32 -7.83 -1.10
N GLY A 243 -32.54 -7.93 -2.41
CA GLY A 243 -33.57 -7.17 -3.12
C GLY A 243 -34.98 -7.67 -2.83
#